data_AF-A0A1Z9GXQ3-F1
#
_entry.id   AF-A0A1Z9GXQ3-F1
#
_cell.length_a   1.000
_cell.length_b   1.000
_cell.length_c   1.000
_cell.angle_alpha   90.00
_cell.angle_beta   90.00
_cell.angle_gamma   90.00
#
_symmetry.space_group_name_H-M   'P 1'
#
loop_
_entity.id
_entity.type
_entity.pdbx_description
1 polymer ?
#
loop_
_entity_poly.entity_id
_entity_poly.type
_entity_poly.pdbx_seq_one_letter_code
_entity_poly.pdbx_strand_id
1 'polypeptide(L)'
;MKLKLPFYIHKVGAGFPSPATDYIEDDIDLNSHLIKNAPATFVIRVQGKSMHNVGIYDGDLLVVDRSINPKNLSTIIANVNEELVVKTFLKEKNRNYLTSGSNKIELSENPNVIIWGVVTYVIHKLY
;
A
#
# COMPACT_ATOMS: atom_id res chain seq x y z
N MET A 1 -1.52 0.23 23.71
CA MET A 1 -2.59 -0.70 24.13
C MET A 1 -2.89 -1.60 22.94
N LYS A 2 -2.76 -2.93 23.07
CA LYS A 2 -3.14 -3.85 21.98
C LYS A 2 -4.66 -3.90 21.92
N LEU A 3 -5.25 -3.49 20.80
CA LEU A 3 -6.69 -3.65 20.55
C LEU A 3 -6.86 -4.96 19.78
N LYS A 4 -7.57 -5.90 20.39
CA LYS A 4 -7.89 -7.20 19.83
C LYS A 4 -9.34 -7.17 19.37
N LEU A 5 -9.57 -7.50 18.10
CA LEU A 5 -10.89 -7.60 17.50
C LEU A 5 -11.13 -9.07 17.13
N PRO A 6 -12.37 -9.59 17.22
CA PRO A 6 -12.67 -10.92 16.73
C PRO A 6 -12.29 -11.04 15.24
N PHE A 7 -11.55 -12.08 14.86
CA PHE A 7 -11.20 -12.34 13.47
C PHE A 7 -12.02 -13.52 12.94
N TYR A 8 -12.70 -13.31 11.81
CA TYR A 8 -13.42 -14.39 11.15
C TYR A 8 -12.47 -15.07 10.14
N ILE A 9 -11.91 -16.22 10.52
CA ILE A 9 -10.89 -16.93 9.72
C ILE A 9 -11.49 -17.49 8.41
N HIS A 10 -12.78 -17.81 8.42
CA HIS A 10 -13.46 -18.26 7.22
C HIS A 10 -13.53 -17.11 6.22
N LYS A 11 -12.90 -17.32 5.06
CA LYS A 11 -13.00 -16.42 3.92
C LYS A 11 -14.48 -16.22 3.61
N VAL A 12 -15.00 -15.04 3.91
CA VAL A 12 -16.28 -14.61 3.39
C VAL A 12 -16.10 -14.49 1.89
N GLY A 13 -16.63 -15.46 1.14
CA GLY A 13 -16.71 -15.32 -0.29
C GLY A 13 -17.55 -14.09 -0.60
N ALA A 14 -17.15 -13.29 -1.58
CA ALA A 14 -17.97 -12.18 -2.09
C ALA A 14 -19.22 -12.68 -2.87
N GLY A 15 -19.75 -13.86 -2.51
CA GLY A 15 -20.78 -14.64 -3.21
C GLY A 15 -21.65 -15.47 -2.25
N PHE A 16 -22.24 -16.57 -2.73
CA PHE A 16 -23.25 -17.32 -1.97
C PHE A 16 -22.70 -17.88 -0.64
N PRO A 17 -23.31 -17.57 0.51
CA PRO A 17 -22.83 -18.04 1.80
C PRO A 17 -23.09 -19.55 1.94
N SER A 18 -22.05 -20.30 2.31
CA SER A 18 -22.22 -21.71 2.68
C SER A 18 -22.70 -21.77 4.14
N PRO A 19 -23.79 -22.50 4.45
CA PRO A 19 -24.47 -22.45 5.75
C PRO A 19 -23.72 -23.15 6.90
N ALA A 20 -22.63 -23.85 6.59
CA ALA A 20 -21.73 -24.38 7.61
C ALA A 20 -20.57 -23.41 7.74
N THR A 21 -20.45 -22.69 8.86
CA THR A 21 -19.30 -22.78 9.79
C THR A 21 -19.32 -21.57 10.72
N ASP A 22 -19.89 -21.75 11.92
CA ASP A 22 -19.78 -20.82 13.05
C ASP A 22 -18.63 -21.27 13.95
N TYR A 23 -17.39 -21.03 13.54
CA TYR A 23 -16.23 -21.12 14.43
C TYR A 23 -15.48 -19.79 14.38
N ILE A 24 -15.62 -19.03 15.47
CA ILE A 24 -14.83 -17.84 15.75
C ILE A 24 -13.58 -18.34 16.48
N GLU A 25 -12.42 -18.32 15.83
CA GLU A 25 -11.13 -18.44 16.52
C GLU A 25 -10.21 -17.26 16.20
N ASP A 26 -9.40 -16.95 17.22
CA ASP A 26 -8.36 -15.94 17.38
C ASP A 26 -8.71 -14.45 17.14
N ASP A 27 -8.33 -13.62 18.11
CA ASP A 27 -8.41 -12.17 17.97
C ASP A 27 -7.30 -11.63 17.04
N ILE A 28 -7.65 -10.67 16.18
CA ILE A 28 -6.70 -9.91 15.38
C ILE A 28 -6.35 -8.56 16.02
N ASP A 29 -5.05 -8.25 16.05
CA ASP A 29 -4.54 -6.89 16.25
C ASP A 29 -4.06 -6.36 14.90
N LEU A 30 -4.78 -5.39 14.35
CA LEU A 30 -4.46 -4.82 13.04
C LEU A 30 -3.08 -4.16 13.00
N ASN A 31 -2.56 -3.64 14.12
CA ASN A 31 -1.21 -3.11 14.15
C ASN A 31 -0.22 -4.25 13.89
N SER A 32 -0.35 -5.34 14.63
CA SER A 32 0.54 -6.50 14.49
C SER A 32 0.40 -7.18 13.12
N HIS A 33 -0.78 -7.10 12.51
CA HIS A 33 -1.05 -7.67 11.20
C HIS A 33 -0.50 -6.83 10.03
N LEU A 34 -0.68 -5.51 10.09
CA LEU A 34 -0.33 -4.58 9.01
C LEU A 34 1.12 -4.06 9.13
N ILE A 35 1.67 -4.02 10.34
CA ILE A 35 2.96 -3.39 10.65
C ILE A 35 3.99 -4.45 11.02
N LYS A 36 4.93 -4.70 10.11
CA LYS A 36 6.07 -5.61 10.36
C LYS A 36 7.23 -4.92 11.09
N ASN A 37 7.50 -3.65 10.74
CA ASN A 37 8.60 -2.86 11.28
C ASN A 37 8.09 -1.48 11.72
N ALA A 38 7.60 -1.38 12.96
CA ALA A 38 6.95 -0.16 13.45
C ALA A 38 7.82 1.12 13.35
N PRO A 39 9.13 1.11 13.69
CA PRO A 39 9.99 2.28 13.50
C PRO A 39 10.11 2.78 12.05
N ALA A 40 9.87 1.91 11.06
CA ALA A 40 9.98 2.24 9.64
C ALA A 40 8.62 2.34 8.94
N THR A 41 7.50 2.20 9.67
CA THR A 41 6.16 2.16 9.11
C THR A 41 5.41 3.47 9.36
N PHE A 42 4.77 3.97 8.31
CA PHE A 42 4.01 5.23 8.31
C PHE A 42 2.65 4.99 7.69
N VAL A 43 1.63 5.69 8.19
CA VAL A 43 0.30 5.71 7.57
C VAL A 43 0.10 7.07 6.92
N ILE A 44 -0.14 7.08 5.60
CA ILE A 44 -0.29 8.29 4.80
C ILE A 44 -1.68 8.31 4.17
N ARG A 45 -2.34 9.45 4.20
CA ARG A 45 -3.61 9.66 3.50
C ARG A 45 -3.37 10.08 2.07
N VAL A 46 -4.04 9.43 1.13
CA VAL A 46 -4.00 9.76 -0.29
C VAL A 46 -4.81 11.03 -0.54
N GLN A 47 -4.25 11.89 -1.39
CA GLN A 47 -4.94 13.03 -1.98
C GLN A 47 -4.79 12.96 -3.51
N GLY A 48 -5.90 13.10 -4.24
CA GLY A 48 -5.94 13.09 -5.70
C GLY A 48 -6.28 11.72 -6.30
N LYS A 49 -6.30 11.68 -7.64
CA LYS A 49 -6.90 10.58 -8.43
C LYS A 49 -5.92 9.85 -9.35
N SER A 50 -4.63 10.17 -9.25
CA SER A 50 -3.59 9.71 -10.20
C SER A 50 -3.36 8.19 -10.20
N MET A 51 -3.82 7.51 -9.15
CA MET A 51 -3.64 6.07 -8.93
C MET A 51 -4.97 5.28 -8.95
N HIS A 52 -6.07 5.90 -9.41
CA HIS A 52 -7.38 5.24 -9.49
C HIS A 52 -7.35 3.97 -10.36
N ASN A 53 -6.53 3.96 -11.41
CA ASN A 53 -6.39 2.83 -12.33
C ASN A 53 -5.79 1.57 -11.67
N VAL A 54 -5.15 1.72 -10.51
CA VAL A 54 -4.63 0.61 -9.70
C VAL A 54 -5.39 0.43 -8.39
N GLY A 55 -6.59 1.01 -8.29
CA GLY A 55 -7.49 0.84 -7.15
C GLY A 55 -7.11 1.62 -5.90
N ILE A 56 -6.31 2.69 -6.04
CA ILE A 56 -6.00 3.63 -4.94
C ILE A 56 -6.77 4.91 -5.19
N TYR A 57 -7.63 5.27 -4.24
CA TYR A 57 -8.58 6.37 -4.35
C TYR A 57 -8.26 7.52 -3.40
N ASP A 58 -8.79 8.70 -3.72
CA ASP A 58 -8.72 9.86 -2.84
C ASP A 58 -9.30 9.52 -1.44
N GLY A 59 -8.56 9.88 -0.39
CA GLY A 59 -8.95 9.58 1.00
C GLY A 59 -8.49 8.22 1.54
N ASP A 60 -7.95 7.32 0.70
CA ASP A 60 -7.39 6.04 1.16
C ASP A 60 -6.25 6.24 2.16
N LEU A 61 -6.09 5.28 3.07
CA LEU A 61 -4.92 5.21 3.94
C LEU A 61 -3.94 4.18 3.40
N LEU A 62 -2.69 4.61 3.19
CA LEU A 62 -1.59 3.76 2.77
C LEU A 62 -0.75 3.41 3.98
N VAL A 63 -0.50 2.11 4.19
CA VAL A 63 0.55 1.65 5.10
C VAL A 63 1.83 1.57 4.30
N VAL A 64 2.86 2.31 4.72
CA VAL A 64 4.11 2.50 3.99
C VAL A 64 5.28 2.07 4.85
N ASP A 65 6.14 1.19 4.35
CA ASP A 65 7.33 0.70 5.03
C ASP A 65 8.59 1.19 4.29
N ARG A 66 9.44 1.95 5.01
CA ARG A 66 10.69 2.53 4.48
C ARG A 66 11.87 1.55 4.48
N SER A 67 11.74 0.41 5.16
CA SER A 67 12.79 -0.61 5.24
C SER A 67 12.76 -1.61 4.08
N ILE A 68 11.71 -1.57 3.26
CA ILE A 68 11.51 -2.50 2.14
C ILE A 68 12.10 -1.91 0.86
N ASN A 69 12.88 -2.71 0.14
CA ASN A 69 13.32 -2.38 -1.21
C ASN A 69 12.19 -2.65 -2.22
N PRO A 70 11.85 -1.69 -3.10
CA PRO A 70 10.76 -1.87 -4.06
C PRO A 70 11.09 -2.95 -5.09
N LYS A 71 10.12 -3.84 -5.32
CA LYS A 71 10.16 -4.80 -6.44
C LYS A 71 9.45 -4.20 -7.65
N ASN A 72 9.70 -4.75 -8.84
CA ASN A 72 8.98 -4.33 -10.04
C ASN A 72 7.46 -4.39 -9.79
N LEU A 73 6.73 -3.38 -10.27
CA LEU A 73 5.30 -3.15 -10.07
C LEU A 73 4.86 -2.82 -8.63
N SER A 74 5.79 -2.57 -7.71
CA SER A 74 5.41 -2.12 -6.36
C SER A 74 4.78 -0.74 -6.40
N THR A 75 3.72 -0.53 -5.63
CA THR A 75 3.26 0.82 -5.29
C THR A 75 4.21 1.41 -4.25
N ILE A 76 4.68 2.63 -4.50
CA ILE A 76 5.64 3.33 -3.66
C ILE A 76 5.18 4.75 -3.36
N ILE A 77 5.75 5.32 -2.30
CA ILE A 77 5.81 6.77 -2.10
C ILE A 77 7.16 7.25 -2.60
N ALA A 78 7.17 8.25 -3.47
CA ALA A 78 8.37 8.95 -3.89
C ALA A 78 8.33 10.39 -3.39
N ASN A 79 9.47 10.93 -3.01
CA ASN A 79 9.67 12.36 -2.84
C ASN A 79 10.11 12.93 -4.20
N VAL A 80 9.31 13.84 -4.75
CA VAL A 80 9.59 14.56 -6.00
C VAL A 80 9.55 16.04 -5.65
N ASN A 81 10.71 16.71 -5.67
CA ASN A 81 10.83 18.13 -5.32
C ASN A 81 10.20 18.49 -3.97
N GLU A 82 10.53 17.72 -2.93
CA GLU A 82 10.02 17.89 -1.54
C GLU A 82 8.55 17.50 -1.33
N GLU A 83 7.84 17.07 -2.38
CA GLU A 83 6.47 16.59 -2.28
C GLU A 83 6.39 15.06 -2.33
N LEU A 84 5.59 14.47 -1.43
CA LEU A 84 5.34 13.04 -1.42
C LEU A 84 4.23 12.69 -2.41
N VAL A 85 4.54 11.81 -3.36
CA VAL A 85 3.59 11.34 -4.38
C VAL A 85 3.54 9.82 -4.44
N VAL A 86 2.35 9.28 -4.72
CA VAL A 86 2.15 7.85 -4.95
C VAL A 86 2.47 7.52 -6.40
N LYS A 87 3.29 6.49 -6.64
CA LYS A 87 3.67 6.00 -7.98
C LYS A 87 3.78 4.48 -8.00
N THR A 88 3.77 3.90 -9.18
CA THR A 88 4.19 2.52 -9.42
C THR A 88 5.66 2.49 -9.83
N PHE A 89 6.45 1.67 -9.16
CA PHE A 89 7.84 1.40 -9.53
C PHE A 89 7.92 0.40 -10.68
N LEU A 90 8.63 0.74 -11.74
CA LEU A 90 8.89 -0.12 -12.89
C LEU A 90 10.38 -0.36 -13.05
N LYS A 91 10.76 -1.62 -13.21
CA LYS A 91 12.12 -2.05 -13.53
C LYS A 91 12.12 -2.66 -14.92
N GLU A 92 12.79 -2.02 -15.87
CA GLU A 92 12.92 -2.50 -17.25
C GLU A 92 14.40 -2.57 -17.62
N LYS A 93 14.89 -3.79 -17.90
CA LYS A 93 16.32 -4.06 -18.14
C LYS A 93 17.18 -3.49 -17.00
N ASN A 94 18.01 -2.49 -17.30
CA ASN A 94 18.91 -1.81 -16.37
C ASN A 94 18.42 -0.41 -15.97
N ARG A 95 17.16 -0.06 -16.25
CA ARG A 95 16.58 1.23 -15.93
C ARG A 95 15.41 1.09 -14.97
N ASN A 96 15.27 2.08 -14.11
CA ASN A 96 14.20 2.17 -13.13
C ASN A 96 13.34 3.39 -13.41
N TYR A 97 12.03 3.23 -13.32
CA TYR A 97 11.07 4.29 -13.60
C TYR A 97 9.99 4.36 -12.53
N LEU A 98 9.39 5.52 -12.41
CA LEU A 98 8.15 5.73 -11.67
C LEU A 98 7.03 6.08 -12.65
N THR A 99 5.85 5.50 -12.47
CA THR A 99 4.69 5.79 -13.31
C THR A 99 3.41 6.06 -12.51
N SER A 100 2.53 6.87 -13.10
CA SER A 100 1.12 6.98 -12.72
C SER A 100 0.32 7.19 -14.00
N GLY A 101 -0.41 6.19 -14.45
CA GLY A 101 -1.06 6.20 -15.76
C GLY A 101 -0.05 6.17 -16.91
N SER A 102 -0.13 7.13 -17.84
CA SER A 102 0.75 7.23 -19.02
C SER A 102 2.08 7.94 -18.75
N ASN A 103 2.20 8.65 -17.63
CA ASN A 103 3.38 9.46 -17.32
C ASN A 103 4.47 8.59 -16.68
N LYS A 104 5.66 8.57 -17.29
CA LYS A 104 6.81 7.77 -16.86
C LYS A 104 8.01 8.67 -16.59
N ILE A 105 8.61 8.53 -15.40
CA ILE A 105 9.77 9.29 -14.94
C ILE A 105 10.94 8.33 -14.81
N GLU A 106 12.04 8.56 -15.53
CA GLU A 106 13.26 7.77 -15.39
C GLU A 106 14.11 8.26 -14.21
N LEU A 107 14.43 7.38 -13.26
CA LEU A 107 15.14 7.76 -12.03
C LEU A 107 16.59 8.17 -12.28
N SER A 108 17.26 7.60 -13.30
CA SER A 108 18.64 7.96 -13.67
C SER A 108 18.77 9.40 -14.15
N GLU A 109 17.73 9.94 -14.79
CA GLU A 109 17.70 11.30 -15.32
C GLU A 109 17.19 12.31 -14.29
N ASN A 110 16.62 11.84 -13.18
CA ASN A 110 15.96 12.67 -12.17
C ASN A 110 16.51 12.33 -10.77
N PRO A 111 17.77 12.69 -10.46
CA PRO A 111 18.45 12.29 -9.21
C PRO A 111 17.81 12.87 -7.95
N ASN A 112 17.04 13.96 -8.07
CA ASN A 112 16.28 14.56 -6.97
C ASN A 112 15.03 13.75 -6.59
N VAL A 113 14.64 12.77 -7.42
CA VAL A 113 13.50 11.90 -7.14
C VAL A 113 13.97 10.71 -6.31
N ILE A 114 13.46 10.61 -5.10
CA ILE A 114 13.87 9.59 -4.13
C ILE A 114 12.68 8.70 -3.80
N ILE A 115 12.87 7.38 -3.86
CA ILE A 115 11.87 6.45 -3.33
C ILE A 115 11.91 6.54 -1.81
N TRP A 116 10.80 6.98 -1.23
CA TRP A 116 10.69 7.23 0.21
C TRP A 116 10.32 5.98 0.99
N GLY A 117 9.44 5.14 0.44
CA GLY A 117 9.02 3.87 1.03
C GLY A 117 8.07 3.08 0.13
N VAL A 118 7.84 1.82 0.49
CA VAL A 118 6.96 0.90 -0.25
C VAL A 118 5.61 0.81 0.42
N VAL A 119 4.53 0.92 -0.36
CA VAL A 119 3.17 0.73 0.14
C VAL A 119 2.93 -0.77 0.31
N THR A 120 2.61 -1.19 1.53
CA THR A 120 2.34 -2.61 1.88
C THR A 120 0.85 -2.92 1.94
N TYR A 121 0.02 -1.94 2.31
CA TYR A 121 -1.44 -2.07 2.33
C TYR A 121 -2.12 -0.77 1.89
N VAL A 122 -3.28 -0.92 1.27
CA VAL A 122 -4.24 0.15 0.97
C VAL A 122 -5.49 -0.14 1.79
N ILE A 123 -5.90 0.81 2.63
CA ILE A 123 -7.11 0.72 3.44
C ILE A 123 -8.12 1.69 2.83
N HIS A 124 -9.08 1.10 2.12
CA HIS A 124 -10.15 1.83 1.45
C HIS A 124 -11.38 1.90 2.36
N LYS A 125 -11.81 3.11 2.70
CA LYS A 125 -12.99 3.34 3.54
C LYS A 125 -14.24 3.37 2.66
N LEU A 126 -15.20 2.50 2.97
CA LEU A 126 -16.46 2.38 2.19
C LEU A 126 -17.65 3.16 2.79
N TYR A 127 -17.59 3.57 4.06
CA TYR A 127 -18.67 4.28 4.77
C TYR A 127 -18.11 5.24 5.83
#